data_AF-L1MCG2-F1
#
_entry.id   AF-L1MCG2-F1
#
_cell.length_a   1.000
_cell.length_b   1.000
_cell.length_c   1.000
_cell.angle_alpha   90.00
_cell.angle_beta   90.00
_cell.angle_gamma   90.00
#
_symmetry.space_group_name_H-M   'P 1'
#
loop_
_entity.id
_entity.type
_entity.pdbx_description
1 polymer ?
#
loop_
_entity_poly.entity_id
_entity_poly.type
_entity_poly.pdbx_seq_one_letter_code
_entity_poly.pdbx_strand_id
1 'polypeptide(L)'
;MAVLDNELWADAEHDAAVIAHTKSILSQEMKEKFNEELLYYFHDVLEDYLAESDILEGEPDAEGYVNIDLEEIANHLLLQARKDNIGEFTTDELLLLAEAELSYGDDFEE
;
A
#
# COMPACT_ATOMS: atom_id res chain seq x y z
N MET A 1 -17.76 16.90 -20.34
CA MET A 1 -16.39 16.88 -19.77
C MET A 1 -16.47 16.61 -18.27
N ALA A 2 -17.29 15.63 -17.85
CA ALA A 2 -17.61 15.36 -16.44
C ALA A 2 -17.23 13.93 -15.99
N VAL A 3 -16.76 13.10 -16.93
CA VAL A 3 -16.37 11.70 -16.65
C VAL A 3 -14.96 11.68 -16.05
N LEU A 4 -14.04 12.49 -16.60
CA LEU A 4 -12.65 12.59 -16.11
C LEU A 4 -12.54 13.20 -14.70
N ASP A 5 -13.40 14.16 -14.35
CA ASP A 5 -13.47 14.69 -12.97
C ASP A 5 -14.02 13.63 -12.02
N ASN A 6 -15.05 12.87 -12.40
CA ASN A 6 -15.61 11.85 -11.50
C ASN A 6 -14.66 10.66 -11.27
N GLU A 7 -13.84 10.28 -12.25
CA GLU A 7 -12.84 9.22 -12.12
C GLU A 7 -11.65 9.66 -11.25
N LEU A 8 -11.13 10.88 -11.45
CA LEU A 8 -10.01 11.40 -10.65
C LEU A 8 -10.37 11.62 -9.18
N TRP A 9 -11.63 11.98 -8.90
CA TRP A 9 -12.12 12.11 -7.52
C TRP A 9 -12.35 10.75 -6.87
N ALA A 10 -12.73 9.73 -7.65
CA ALA A 10 -12.91 8.38 -7.14
C ALA A 10 -11.57 7.75 -6.72
N ASP A 11 -10.49 7.97 -7.48
CA ASP A 11 -9.11 7.60 -7.07
C ASP A 11 -8.76 8.27 -5.74
N ALA A 12 -8.87 9.60 -5.66
CA ALA A 12 -8.48 10.33 -4.45
C ALA A 12 -9.32 9.95 -3.20
N GLU A 13 -10.60 9.60 -3.38
CA GLU A 13 -11.44 9.07 -2.30
C GLU A 13 -11.02 7.64 -1.90
N HIS A 14 -10.60 6.82 -2.86
CA HIS A 14 -10.08 5.48 -2.61
C HIS A 14 -8.76 5.54 -1.85
N ASP A 15 -7.77 6.32 -2.34
CA ASP A 15 -6.48 6.53 -1.67
C ASP A 15 -6.69 6.99 -0.23
N ALA A 16 -7.56 8.00 -0.03
CA ALA A 16 -7.84 8.52 1.30
C ALA A 16 -8.44 7.45 2.23
N ALA A 17 -9.26 6.54 1.70
CA ALA A 17 -9.88 5.47 2.46
C ALA A 17 -8.89 4.35 2.79
N VAL A 18 -8.03 3.95 1.84
CA VAL A 18 -6.89 3.04 2.04
C VAL A 18 -6.01 3.56 3.17
N ILE A 19 -5.58 4.83 3.07
CA ILE A 19 -4.70 5.47 4.05
C ILE A 19 -5.37 5.57 5.42
N ALA A 20 -6.67 5.83 5.47
CA ALA A 20 -7.43 5.85 6.72
C ALA A 20 -7.52 4.46 7.38
N HIS A 21 -7.70 3.41 6.58
CA HIS A 21 -7.72 2.01 7.04
C HIS A 21 -6.35 1.55 7.53
N THR A 22 -5.31 1.78 6.73
CA THR A 22 -3.90 1.55 7.11
C THR A 22 -3.60 2.25 8.43
N LYS A 23 -3.96 3.53 8.56
CA LYS A 23 -3.86 4.27 9.82
C LYS A 23 -4.65 3.64 10.96
N SER A 24 -5.76 2.96 10.73
CA SER A 24 -6.53 2.31 11.80
C SER A 24 -5.77 1.12 12.38
N ILE A 25 -5.19 0.29 11.50
CA ILE A 25 -4.45 -0.94 11.82
C ILE A 25 -3.10 -0.64 12.47
N LEU A 26 -2.39 0.38 11.99
CA LEU A 26 -1.08 0.75 12.50
C LEU A 26 -1.10 1.05 14.01
N SER A 27 -0.01 0.72 14.69
CA SER A 27 0.17 1.07 16.11
C SER A 27 0.36 2.58 16.29
N GLN A 28 0.06 3.10 17.48
CA GLN A 28 0.21 4.54 17.76
C GLN A 28 1.64 5.03 17.50
N GLU A 29 2.65 4.24 17.87
CA GLU A 29 4.06 4.53 17.60
C GLU A 29 4.37 4.64 16.09
N MET A 30 3.77 3.77 15.27
CA MET A 30 3.90 3.83 13.82
C MET A 30 3.19 5.05 13.24
N LYS A 31 2.00 5.42 13.72
CA LYS A 31 1.31 6.64 13.27
C LYS A 31 2.07 7.93 13.58
N GLU A 32 2.89 7.91 14.64
CA GLU A 32 3.78 9.04 14.95
C GLU A 32 5.00 9.09 14.03
N LYS A 33 5.44 7.94 13.51
CA LYS A 33 6.59 7.82 12.60
C LYS A 33 6.21 8.00 11.12
N PHE A 34 5.10 7.40 10.70
CA PHE A 34 4.51 7.50 9.37
C PHE A 34 3.45 8.61 9.38
N ASN A 35 3.85 9.80 8.92
CA ASN A 35 2.90 10.89 8.68
C ASN A 35 2.03 10.58 7.43
N GLU A 36 0.98 11.37 7.22
CA GLU A 36 0.11 11.18 6.04
C GLU A 36 0.87 11.21 4.73
N GLU A 37 1.80 12.15 4.55
CA GLU A 37 2.60 12.27 3.33
C GLU A 37 3.43 11.01 3.04
N LEU A 38 4.00 10.39 4.08
CA LEU A 38 4.75 9.13 3.96
C LEU A 38 3.82 7.97 3.62
N LEU A 39 2.63 7.92 4.21
CA LEU A 39 1.66 6.87 3.91
C LEU A 39 1.25 6.93 2.43
N TYR A 40 0.91 8.12 1.91
CA TYR A 40 0.63 8.29 0.48
C TYR A 40 1.83 7.92 -0.39
N TYR A 41 3.04 8.31 0.01
CA TYR A 41 4.26 7.92 -0.72
C TYR A 41 4.44 6.40 -0.78
N PHE A 42 4.27 5.70 0.34
CA PHE A 42 4.41 4.25 0.35
C PHE A 42 3.29 3.54 -0.38
N HIS A 43 2.07 4.10 -0.36
CA HIS A 43 0.95 3.64 -1.15
C HIS A 43 1.26 3.72 -2.65
N ASP A 44 1.70 4.88 -3.14
CA ASP A 44 2.11 5.06 -4.53
C ASP A 44 3.19 4.05 -4.93
N VAL A 45 4.21 3.85 -4.09
CA VAL A 45 5.28 2.90 -4.37
C VAL A 45 4.79 1.44 -4.36
N LEU A 46 3.82 1.12 -3.51
CA LEU A 46 3.22 -0.21 -3.45
C LEU A 46 2.37 -0.47 -4.69
N GLU A 47 1.52 0.48 -5.09
CA GLU A 47 0.73 0.38 -6.31
C GLU A 47 1.60 0.28 -7.56
N ASP A 48 2.63 1.13 -7.67
CA ASP A 48 3.62 1.04 -8.74
C ASP A 48 4.29 -0.33 -8.75
N TYR A 49 4.70 -0.84 -7.57
CA TYR A 49 5.30 -2.17 -7.47
C TYR A 49 4.32 -3.27 -7.89
N LEU A 50 3.05 -3.23 -7.47
CA LEU A 50 2.05 -4.24 -7.88
C LEU A 50 1.72 -4.16 -9.37
N ALA A 51 1.77 -2.97 -9.96
CA ALA A 51 1.53 -2.76 -11.39
C ALA A 51 2.73 -3.18 -12.25
N GLU A 52 3.95 -2.94 -11.78
CA GLU A 52 5.19 -3.36 -12.48
C GLU A 52 5.54 -4.83 -12.23
N SER A 53 5.19 -5.34 -11.05
CA SER A 53 5.48 -6.69 -10.65
C SER A 53 4.38 -7.60 -11.20
N ASP A 54 4.79 -8.61 -11.97
CA ASP A 54 3.96 -9.66 -12.59
C ASP A 54 3.16 -10.48 -11.55
N ILE A 55 3.18 -10.09 -10.28
CA ILE A 55 2.55 -10.79 -9.15
C ILE A 55 1.05 -10.94 -9.41
N LEU A 56 0.37 -9.89 -9.90
CA LEU A 56 -1.06 -9.94 -10.23
C LEU A 56 -1.38 -10.86 -11.42
N GLU A 57 -0.39 -11.27 -12.22
CA GLU A 57 -0.53 -12.30 -13.25
C GLU A 57 -0.36 -13.73 -12.71
N GLY A 58 0.01 -13.87 -11.42
CA GLY A 58 0.10 -15.15 -10.73
C GLY A 58 -1.23 -15.90 -10.68
N GLU A 59 -1.18 -17.24 -10.72
CA GLU A 59 -2.39 -18.04 -10.52
C GLU A 59 -2.95 -17.76 -9.11
N PRO A 60 -4.20 -17.29 -8.99
CA PRO A 60 -4.83 -17.12 -7.69
C PRO A 60 -4.97 -18.48 -7.02
N ASP A 61 -4.93 -18.48 -5.69
CA ASP A 61 -5.10 -19.67 -4.89
C ASP A 61 -6.57 -20.17 -4.92
N ALA A 62 -6.87 -21.22 -4.16
CA ALA A 62 -8.20 -21.81 -4.10
C ALA A 62 -9.28 -20.83 -3.62
N GLU A 63 -8.90 -19.80 -2.87
CA GLU A 63 -9.76 -18.74 -2.35
C GLU A 63 -9.82 -17.51 -3.28
N GLY A 64 -9.02 -17.49 -4.36
CA GLY A 64 -9.00 -16.38 -5.31
C GLY A 64 -7.93 -15.33 -5.04
N TYR A 65 -7.12 -15.49 -3.99
CA TYR A 65 -6.05 -14.55 -3.66
C TYR A 65 -4.75 -14.90 -4.38
N VAL A 66 -4.05 -13.89 -4.84
CA VAL A 66 -2.69 -14.08 -5.34
C VAL A 66 -1.76 -14.16 -4.13
N ASN A 67 -0.85 -15.15 -4.12
CA ASN A 67 0.11 -15.30 -3.04
C ASN A 67 1.24 -14.26 -3.19
N ILE A 68 1.00 -13.05 -2.67
CA ILE A 68 1.93 -11.93 -2.71
C ILE A 68 3.01 -12.12 -1.62
N ASP A 69 4.27 -11.96 -2.00
CA ASP A 69 5.39 -11.98 -1.06
C ASP A 69 5.54 -10.60 -0.38
N LEU A 70 4.95 -10.47 0.82
CA LEU A 70 5.00 -9.22 1.60
C LEU A 70 6.44 -8.83 1.99
N GLU A 71 7.35 -9.80 2.14
CA GLU A 71 8.76 -9.51 2.44
C GLU A 71 9.46 -8.85 1.25
N GLU A 72 9.20 -9.31 0.02
CA GLU A 72 9.68 -8.68 -1.21
C GLU A 72 9.13 -7.24 -1.34
N ILE A 73 7.83 -7.02 -1.09
CA ILE A 73 7.24 -5.67 -1.09
C ILE A 73 7.93 -4.78 -0.05
N ALA A 74 8.05 -5.24 1.19
CA ALA A 74 8.68 -4.47 2.26
C ALA A 74 10.14 -4.11 1.94
N ASN A 75 10.88 -5.04 1.32
CA ASN A 75 12.24 -4.79 0.85
C ASN A 75 12.28 -3.78 -0.30
N HIS A 76 11.31 -3.82 -1.22
CA HIS A 76 11.19 -2.84 -2.30
C HIS A 76 10.90 -1.43 -1.76
N LEU A 77 9.92 -1.31 -0.87
CA LEU A 77 9.58 -0.06 -0.19
C LEU A 77 10.81 0.50 0.56
N LEU A 78 11.59 -0.36 1.22
CA LEU A 78 12.81 0.04 1.92
C LEU A 78 13.89 0.54 0.95
N LEU A 79 14.05 -0.13 -0.19
CA LEU A 79 15.00 0.26 -1.23
C LEU A 79 14.64 1.62 -1.83
N GLN A 80 13.37 1.86 -2.15
CA GLN A 80 12.90 3.16 -2.63
C GLN A 80 13.05 4.24 -1.57
N ALA A 81 12.58 3.98 -0.34
CA ALA A 81 12.76 4.93 0.76
C ALA A 81 14.22 5.34 0.97
N ARG A 82 15.16 4.39 0.90
CA ARG A 82 16.60 4.68 0.97
C ARG A 82 17.12 5.48 -0.21
N LYS A 83 16.65 5.17 -1.42
CA LYS A 83 17.05 5.84 -2.66
C LYS A 83 16.57 7.29 -2.69
N ASP A 84 15.34 7.52 -2.26
CA ASP A 84 14.71 8.85 -2.19
C ASP A 84 15.03 9.60 -0.89
N ASN A 85 15.83 9.00 -0.01
CA ASN A 85 16.23 9.56 1.28
C ASN A 85 15.03 9.86 2.20
N ILE A 86 13.99 9.05 2.08
CA ILE A 86 12.75 9.11 2.83
C ILE A 86 12.93 8.33 4.14
N GLY A 87 13.23 9.05 5.22
CA GLY A 87 13.26 8.54 6.59
C GLY A 87 14.18 7.33 6.85
N GLU A 88 14.12 6.80 8.06
CA GLU A 88 14.78 5.54 8.44
C GLU A 88 13.72 4.56 8.95
N PHE A 89 13.38 3.60 8.10
CA PHE A 89 12.39 2.55 8.37
C PHE A 89 13.06 1.17 8.39
N THR A 90 12.47 0.23 9.12
CA THR A 90 12.85 -1.17 9.09
C THR A 90 11.96 -1.96 8.13
N THR A 91 12.44 -3.11 7.68
CA THR A 91 11.64 -4.03 6.85
C THR A 91 10.36 -4.44 7.58
N ASP A 92 10.42 -4.73 8.89
CA ASP A 92 9.23 -5.05 9.69
C ASP A 92 8.19 -3.94 9.71
N GLU A 93 8.61 -2.67 9.81
CA GLU A 93 7.68 -1.53 9.81
C GLU A 93 6.98 -1.38 8.45
N LEU A 94 7.73 -1.56 7.36
CA LEU A 94 7.18 -1.48 6.00
C LEU A 94 6.35 -2.71 5.64
N LEU A 95 6.66 -3.87 6.21
CA LEU A 95 5.88 -5.09 6.06
C LEU A 95 4.51 -4.94 6.72
N LEU A 96 4.47 -4.42 7.95
CA LEU A 96 3.20 -4.10 8.62
C LEU A 96 2.39 -3.05 7.85
N LEU A 97 3.06 -2.07 7.24
CA LEU A 97 2.42 -1.06 6.41
C LEU A 97 1.78 -1.68 5.16
N ALA A 98 2.55 -2.48 4.41
CA ALA A 98 2.08 -3.16 3.20
C ALA A 98 0.94 -4.14 3.51
N GLU A 99 1.04 -4.90 4.60
CA GLU A 99 -0.01 -5.80 5.07
C GLU A 99 -1.30 -5.04 5.40
N ALA A 100 -1.19 -3.94 6.15
CA ALA A 100 -2.34 -3.11 6.52
C ALA A 100 -3.02 -2.50 5.28
N GLU A 101 -2.24 -2.09 4.29
CA GLU A 101 -2.77 -1.54 3.05
C GLU A 101 -3.47 -2.59 2.20
N LEU A 102 -2.84 -3.73 1.97
CA LEU A 102 -3.41 -4.85 1.22
C LEU A 102 -4.65 -5.44 1.90
N SER A 103 -4.73 -5.37 3.23
CA SER A 103 -5.93 -5.79 3.97
C SER A 103 -7.16 -4.96 3.63
N TYR A 104 -6.99 -3.73 3.14
CA TYR A 104 -8.12 -2.92 2.69
C TYR A 104 -8.80 -3.53 1.47
N GLY A 105 -8.03 -4.15 0.57
CA GLY A 105 -8.56 -4.85 -0.61
C GLY A 105 -9.41 -6.07 -0.24
N ASP A 106 -9.08 -6.72 0.88
CA ASP A 106 -9.82 -7.86 1.46
C ASP A 106 -11.22 -7.42 1.96
N ASP A 107 -11.32 -6.21 2.53
CA ASP A 107 -12.57 -5.62 3.03
C ASP A 107 -13.57 -5.25 1.90
N PHE A 108 -13.18 -5.28 0.61
CA PHE A 108 -14.10 -5.03 -0.52
C PHE A 108 -14.80 -6.30 -1.06
N GLU A 109 -14.44 -7.48 -0.56
CA GLU A 109 -15.18 -8.71 -0.87
C GLU A 109 -16.39 -8.88 0.08
N GLU A 110 -17.47 -8.10 -0.15
CA GLU A 110 -18.82 -8.44 0.32
C GLU A 110 -19.84 -8.55 -0.83
#